data_AF-A0A948D714-F1
#
_entry.id   AF-A0A948D714-F1
#
_cell.length_a   1.000
_cell.length_b   1.000
_cell.length_c   1.000
_cell.angle_alpha   90.00
_cell.angle_beta   90.00
_cell.angle_gamma   90.00
#
_symmetry.space_group_name_H-M   'P 1'
#
loop_
_entity.id
_entity.type
_entity.pdbx_description
1 polymer ?
#
loop_
_entity_poly.entity_id
_entity_poly.type
_entity_poly.pdbx_seq_one_letter_code
_entity_poly.pdbx_strand_id
1 'polypeptide(L)'
;MLDINEIVKTIPHRYPFLLIDRITEIEDGKRAVAIKNVTINEQFFQGHFPGQPVMPGVLIVEAMAQTGCVLALRQPQTEGKIVYFAGIDNVRFRRPVVPGDQIKIEVEVTQTRRTMGKMKAQATVNGELAVEGEFMFSLVDQGAAGAQIHPTATIHPTARLGKNVKIGPYVVIGPEVEVGEGTSVGAHTVISRWTKIGKDNDIHHAVTIGAPPQDTGYKGEKSQIIIGDRNIIRECATIHLATGEGKKTVIGNDNFIMVHAHVPHNCKIGNHVVIGGYVGLAGHTEIGDQVIIGGMAGVHQFVRLGRLAMIGAQSKVVQDVPPFMLIEGNPAKVIKLNSIGLQRKGVSQEAQAELKKAFKLLYESNLNVSMAITEIKKR
;
A
#
# COMPACT_ATOMS: atom_id res chain seq x y z
N MET A 1 -14.33 34.90 -0.61
CA MET A 1 -13.55 34.69 0.62
C MET A 1 -13.46 33.20 0.87
N LEU A 2 -12.26 32.67 1.16
CA LEU A 2 -12.04 31.24 1.44
C LEU A 2 -11.44 31.09 2.83
N ASP A 3 -12.00 30.19 3.62
CA ASP A 3 -11.44 29.77 4.90
C ASP A 3 -10.39 28.66 4.72
N ILE A 4 -9.83 28.20 5.83
CA ILE A 4 -8.80 27.15 5.80
C ILE A 4 -9.31 25.82 5.23
N ASN A 5 -10.59 25.48 5.45
CA ASN A 5 -11.17 24.22 4.97
C ASN A 5 -11.26 24.23 3.43
N GLU A 6 -11.64 25.36 2.86
CA GLU A 6 -11.71 25.55 1.41
C GLU A 6 -10.31 25.61 0.77
N ILE A 7 -9.33 26.20 1.45
CA ILE A 7 -7.92 26.21 0.99
C ILE A 7 -7.37 24.78 0.95
N VAL A 8 -7.57 24.00 2.01
CA VAL A 8 -7.10 22.60 2.13
C VAL A 8 -7.70 21.70 1.04
N LYS A 9 -8.93 21.98 0.59
CA LYS A 9 -9.55 21.29 -0.56
C LYS A 9 -8.92 21.69 -1.90
N THR A 10 -8.40 22.92 -2.00
CA THR A 10 -7.90 23.50 -3.25
C THR A 10 -6.43 23.16 -3.52
N ILE A 11 -5.57 23.25 -2.50
CA ILE A 11 -4.13 23.03 -2.62
C ILE A 11 -3.66 21.82 -1.78
N PRO A 12 -2.59 21.11 -2.20
CA PRO A 12 -2.14 19.89 -1.52
C PRO A 12 -1.37 20.15 -0.20
N HIS A 13 -0.96 21.39 0.07
CA HIS A 13 -0.17 21.75 1.24
C HIS A 13 -0.90 21.44 2.55
N ARG A 14 -0.18 20.89 3.53
CA ARG A 14 -0.68 20.57 4.88
C ARG A 14 0.32 21.04 5.93
N TYR A 15 -0.11 21.15 7.19
CA TYR A 15 0.79 21.40 8.31
C TYR A 15 1.98 20.41 8.26
N PRO A 16 3.22 20.86 8.51
CA PRO A 16 3.60 22.21 8.95
C PRO A 16 3.92 23.20 7.82
N PHE A 17 3.54 22.89 6.58
CA PHE A 17 3.93 23.63 5.38
C PHE A 17 2.77 24.35 4.67
N LEU A 18 1.55 24.24 5.16
CA LEU A 18 0.45 25.12 4.76
C LEU A 18 0.59 26.43 5.54
N LEU A 19 0.92 27.52 4.83
CA LEU A 19 1.29 28.78 5.47
C LEU A 19 0.12 29.77 5.50
N ILE A 20 -0.64 29.88 4.42
CA ILE A 20 -1.75 30.84 4.35
C ILE A 20 -2.95 30.39 5.21
N ASP A 21 -3.55 31.34 5.93
CA ASP A 21 -4.66 31.06 6.85
C ASP A 21 -6.04 31.24 6.19
N ARG A 22 -6.17 32.23 5.30
CA ARG A 22 -7.41 32.56 4.60
C ARG A 22 -7.17 33.38 3.33
N ILE A 23 -8.12 33.34 2.40
CA ILE A 23 -8.19 34.23 1.23
C ILE A 23 -9.32 35.25 1.46
N THR A 24 -8.96 36.52 1.61
CA THR A 24 -9.92 37.60 1.88
C THR A 24 -10.61 38.10 0.61
N GLU A 25 -9.86 38.21 -0.49
CA GLU A 25 -10.35 38.64 -1.81
C GLU A 25 -9.91 37.63 -2.86
N ILE A 26 -10.78 37.36 -3.83
CA ILE A 26 -10.43 36.49 -4.96
C ILE A 26 -11.21 36.89 -6.20
N GLU A 27 -10.49 37.01 -7.30
CA GLU A 27 -10.99 37.11 -8.67
C GLU A 27 -10.36 35.96 -9.46
N ASP A 28 -11.15 34.91 -9.73
CA ASP A 28 -10.63 33.65 -10.29
C ASP A 28 -9.79 33.89 -11.56
N GLY A 29 -8.58 33.32 -11.57
CA GLY A 29 -7.61 33.45 -12.66
C GLY A 29 -6.95 34.82 -12.82
N LYS A 30 -7.27 35.82 -11.99
CA LYS A 30 -6.70 37.17 -12.06
C LYS A 30 -5.93 37.56 -10.82
N ARG A 31 -6.59 37.60 -9.66
CA ARG A 31 -6.02 38.17 -8.43
C ARG A 31 -6.52 37.45 -7.19
N ALA A 32 -5.67 37.31 -6.18
CA ALA A 32 -6.06 36.84 -4.87
C ALA A 32 -5.34 37.61 -3.76
N VAL A 33 -6.02 37.79 -2.63
CA VAL A 33 -5.45 38.36 -1.41
C VAL A 33 -5.56 37.35 -0.28
N ALA A 34 -4.42 36.95 0.27
CA ALA A 34 -4.33 36.04 1.40
C ALA A 34 -3.86 36.73 2.67
N ILE A 35 -4.14 36.09 3.80
CA ILE A 35 -3.58 36.43 5.10
C ILE A 35 -2.69 35.28 5.59
N LYS A 36 -1.51 35.65 6.10
CA LYS A 36 -0.62 34.80 6.89
C LYS A 36 -0.37 35.49 8.23
N ASN A 37 -0.83 34.90 9.31
CA ASN A 37 -0.51 35.30 10.67
C ASN A 37 0.81 34.65 11.07
N VAL A 38 1.70 35.43 11.65
CA VAL A 38 3.01 34.97 12.09
C VAL A 38 2.97 34.78 13.60
N THR A 39 2.97 33.54 14.06
CA THR A 39 2.93 33.22 15.49
C THR A 39 4.29 32.73 15.97
N ILE A 40 4.66 33.09 17.21
CA ILE A 40 5.90 32.63 17.85
C ILE A 40 5.98 31.10 17.94
N ASN A 41 4.83 30.42 17.89
CA ASN A 41 4.73 28.96 17.94
C ASN A 41 5.12 28.26 16.63
N GLU A 42 5.46 28.99 15.57
CA GLU A 42 5.90 28.35 14.32
C GLU A 42 7.27 27.70 14.47
N GLN A 43 7.36 26.44 14.04
CA GLN A 43 8.52 25.56 14.27
C GLN A 43 9.86 26.15 13.85
N PHE A 44 9.87 27.00 12.81
CA PHE A 44 11.12 27.56 12.28
C PHE A 44 11.76 28.60 13.21
N PHE A 45 11.02 29.22 14.13
CA PHE A 45 11.60 30.17 15.08
C PHE A 45 12.52 29.50 16.11
N GLN A 46 12.45 28.17 16.27
CA GLN A 46 13.37 27.44 17.14
C GLN A 46 14.81 27.45 16.61
N GLY A 47 14.99 27.52 15.28
CA GLY A 47 16.30 27.44 14.64
C GLY A 47 16.69 28.66 13.78
N HIS A 48 15.71 29.45 13.31
CA HIS A 48 15.96 30.61 12.46
C HIS A 48 16.22 31.86 13.31
N PHE A 49 17.50 32.03 13.68
CA PHE A 49 18.05 33.05 14.59
C PHE A 49 17.53 32.98 16.03
N PRO A 50 18.08 32.05 16.86
CA PRO A 50 17.73 31.96 18.28
C PRO A 50 17.90 33.31 19.01
N GLY A 51 16.87 33.73 19.75
CA GLY A 51 16.86 35.01 20.48
C GLY A 51 16.46 36.23 19.65
N GLN A 52 16.35 36.11 18.33
CA GLN A 52 15.92 37.17 17.43
C GLN A 52 14.94 36.62 16.38
N PRO A 53 13.68 36.35 16.77
CA PRO A 53 12.75 35.63 15.91
C PRO A 53 12.37 36.47 14.68
N VAL A 54 12.82 36.01 13.50
CA VAL A 54 12.48 36.58 12.20
C VAL A 54 11.95 35.46 11.30
N MET A 55 10.84 35.67 10.60
CA MET A 55 10.32 34.67 9.66
C MET A 55 11.29 34.54 8.48
N PRO A 56 11.71 33.31 8.10
CA PRO A 56 12.55 33.12 6.93
C PRO A 56 11.90 33.72 5.67
N GLY A 57 12.62 34.56 4.95
CA GLY A 57 12.09 35.23 3.74
C GLY A 57 11.57 34.24 2.70
N VAL A 58 12.21 33.08 2.57
CA VAL A 58 11.77 31.98 1.70
C VAL A 58 10.39 31.42 2.07
N LEU A 59 9.98 31.47 3.34
CA LEU A 59 8.64 31.05 3.76
C LEU A 59 7.59 32.12 3.47
N ILE A 60 7.97 33.40 3.42
CA ILE A 60 7.08 34.46 2.94
C ILE A 60 6.83 34.26 1.43
N VAL A 61 7.91 33.99 0.68
CA VAL A 61 7.84 33.61 -0.74
C VAL A 61 6.97 32.38 -0.96
N GLU A 62 7.11 31.34 -0.14
CA GLU A 62 6.27 30.14 -0.19
C GLU A 62 4.79 30.48 0.07
N ALA A 63 4.47 31.33 1.04
CA ALA A 63 3.10 31.78 1.29
C ALA A 63 2.53 32.58 0.10
N MET A 64 3.34 33.38 -0.57
CA MET A 64 3.00 34.06 -1.83
C MET A 64 2.70 33.04 -2.93
N ALA A 65 3.53 32.01 -3.06
CA ALA A 65 3.32 30.94 -4.03
C ALA A 65 2.04 30.15 -3.76
N GLN A 66 1.75 29.80 -2.51
CA GLN A 66 0.52 29.09 -2.12
C GLN A 66 -0.73 29.90 -2.45
N THR A 67 -0.69 31.23 -2.25
CA THR A 67 -1.76 32.13 -2.66
C THR A 67 -1.98 32.06 -4.18
N GLY A 68 -0.89 32.07 -4.96
CA GLY A 68 -0.94 31.87 -6.40
C GLY A 68 -1.45 30.48 -6.82
N CYS A 69 -1.10 29.42 -6.08
CA CYS A 69 -1.59 28.06 -6.31
C CYS A 69 -3.11 27.97 -6.16
N VAL A 70 -3.68 28.61 -5.14
CA VAL A 70 -5.14 28.69 -4.97
C VAL A 70 -5.78 29.34 -6.20
N LEU A 71 -5.21 30.44 -6.70
CA LEU A 71 -5.72 31.13 -7.88
C LEU A 71 -5.62 30.28 -9.16
N ALA A 72 -4.54 29.51 -9.30
CA ALA A 72 -4.29 28.66 -10.47
C ALA A 72 -5.16 27.39 -10.49
N LEU A 73 -5.45 26.77 -9.34
CA LEU A 73 -6.14 25.48 -9.25
C LEU A 73 -7.67 25.57 -9.13
N ARG A 74 -8.24 26.77 -8.97
CA ARG A 74 -9.69 26.97 -8.88
C ARG A 74 -10.40 27.08 -10.23
N GLN A 75 -9.68 26.88 -11.32
CA GLN A 75 -10.24 27.02 -12.66
C GLN A 75 -10.70 25.65 -13.16
N PRO A 76 -11.85 25.52 -13.87
CA PRO A 76 -12.31 24.23 -14.39
C PRO A 76 -11.26 23.49 -15.23
N GLN A 77 -10.47 24.21 -16.02
CA GLN A 77 -9.40 23.67 -16.84
C GLN A 77 -8.18 23.14 -16.06
N THR A 78 -8.07 23.45 -14.77
CA THR A 78 -7.00 22.98 -13.89
C THR A 78 -7.46 21.91 -12.90
N GLU A 79 -8.68 21.40 -13.07
CA GLU A 79 -9.14 20.21 -12.36
C GLU A 79 -8.18 19.03 -12.59
N GLY A 80 -7.83 18.32 -11.53
CA GLY A 80 -6.87 17.23 -11.59
C GLY A 80 -5.46 17.67 -12.00
N LYS A 81 -5.06 18.91 -11.71
CA LYS A 81 -3.67 19.40 -11.87
C LYS A 81 -3.03 19.67 -10.52
N ILE A 82 -1.70 19.72 -10.51
CA ILE A 82 -0.89 20.28 -9.41
C ILE A 82 -0.01 21.40 -9.95
N VAL A 83 0.31 22.35 -9.07
CA VAL A 83 1.16 23.50 -9.42
C VAL A 83 2.57 23.25 -8.91
N TYR A 84 3.55 23.32 -9.80
CA TYR A 84 4.97 23.29 -9.46
C TYR A 84 5.54 24.70 -9.51
N PHE A 85 6.37 25.03 -8.52
CA PHE A 85 7.14 26.26 -8.49
C PHE A 85 8.27 26.17 -9.53
N ALA A 86 8.15 26.89 -10.64
CA ALA A 86 9.02 26.74 -11.81
C ALA A 86 10.15 27.78 -11.87
N GLY A 87 10.01 28.91 -11.18
CA GLY A 87 11.07 29.92 -11.12
C GLY A 87 10.64 31.17 -10.37
N ILE A 88 11.62 32.00 -10.05
CA ILE A 88 11.44 33.21 -9.24
C ILE A 88 12.39 34.28 -9.75
N ASP A 89 11.87 35.49 -9.92
CA ASP A 89 12.60 36.62 -10.45
C ASP A 89 12.32 37.87 -9.60
N ASN A 90 13.29 38.79 -9.57
CA ASN A 90 13.14 40.14 -9.01
C ASN A 90 12.64 40.20 -7.55
N VAL A 91 12.97 39.21 -6.72
CA VAL A 91 12.56 39.22 -5.31
C VAL A 91 13.34 40.25 -4.51
N ARG A 92 12.62 41.02 -3.69
CA ARG A 92 13.18 41.99 -2.76
C ARG A 92 12.54 41.83 -1.38
N PHE A 93 13.39 41.73 -0.37
CA PHE A 93 13.01 41.76 1.05
C PHE A 93 13.31 43.16 1.58
N ARG A 94 12.28 43.87 2.03
CA ARG A 94 12.36 45.30 2.40
C ARG A 94 12.33 45.53 3.90
N ARG A 95 11.67 44.65 4.65
CA ARG A 95 11.70 44.64 6.12
C ARG A 95 11.61 43.21 6.66
N PRO A 96 12.15 42.97 7.87
CA PRO A 96 11.89 41.71 8.57
C PRO A 96 10.39 41.59 8.91
N VAL A 97 9.94 40.34 8.96
CA VAL A 97 8.63 39.97 9.49
C VAL A 97 8.86 39.15 10.76
N VAL A 98 8.16 39.51 11.83
CA VAL A 98 8.38 38.97 13.18
C VAL A 98 7.09 38.38 13.76
N PRO A 99 7.17 37.56 14.82
CA PRO A 99 5.97 37.10 15.53
C PRO A 99 5.05 38.26 15.94
N GLY A 100 3.75 38.09 15.70
CA GLY A 100 2.73 39.11 15.90
C GLY A 100 2.34 39.86 14.62
N ASP A 101 3.18 39.84 13.57
CA ASP A 101 2.83 40.44 12.29
C ASP A 101 1.70 39.64 11.60
N GLN A 102 0.81 40.39 10.93
CA GLN A 102 -0.12 39.82 9.95
C GLN A 102 0.34 40.24 8.56
N ILE A 103 0.73 39.26 7.76
CA ILE A 103 1.13 39.48 6.37
C ILE A 103 -0.13 39.44 5.50
N LYS A 104 -0.37 40.54 4.78
CA LYS A 104 -1.33 40.60 3.69
C LYS A 104 -0.59 40.35 2.37
N ILE A 105 -0.95 39.26 1.70
CA ILE A 105 -0.30 38.79 0.48
C ILE A 105 -1.24 39.05 -0.68
N GLU A 106 -0.80 39.83 -1.66
CA GLU A 106 -1.54 40.10 -2.90
C GLU A 106 -0.81 39.44 -4.06
N VAL A 107 -1.51 38.61 -4.82
CA VAL A 107 -0.99 37.92 -6.01
C VAL A 107 -1.84 38.30 -7.21
N GLU A 108 -1.20 38.60 -8.32
CA GLU A 108 -1.84 38.88 -9.61
C GLU A 108 -1.20 38.04 -10.72
N VAL A 109 -2.01 37.39 -11.54
CA VAL A 109 -1.56 36.65 -12.73
C VAL A 109 -1.24 37.65 -13.83
N THR A 110 0.03 37.67 -14.24
CA THR A 110 0.50 38.56 -15.31
C THR A 110 0.53 37.87 -16.66
N GLN A 111 0.69 36.56 -16.68
CA GLN A 111 0.72 35.79 -17.91
C GLN A 111 0.25 34.36 -17.67
N THR A 112 -0.55 33.83 -18.60
CA THR A 112 -0.92 32.42 -18.62
C THR A 112 -0.67 31.84 -20.00
N ARG A 113 -0.05 30.67 -20.04
CA ARG A 113 0.09 29.79 -21.19
C ARG A 113 -0.46 28.41 -20.81
N ARG A 114 -0.56 27.50 -21.78
CA ARG A 114 -1.23 26.19 -21.61
C ARG A 114 -0.78 25.40 -20.37
N THR A 115 0.51 25.36 -20.07
CA THR A 115 1.08 24.59 -18.94
C THR A 115 1.94 25.44 -18.02
N MET A 116 2.06 26.74 -18.27
CA MET A 116 2.98 27.63 -17.55
C MET A 116 2.28 28.96 -17.30
N GLY A 117 2.59 29.61 -16.20
CA GLY A 117 2.15 30.99 -15.98
C GLY A 117 3.13 31.79 -15.15
N LYS A 118 2.90 33.10 -15.12
CA LYS A 118 3.63 34.07 -14.33
C LYS A 118 2.68 34.83 -13.44
N MET A 119 3.13 35.12 -12.24
CA MET A 119 2.40 35.92 -11.26
C MET A 119 3.33 36.96 -10.65
N LYS A 120 2.79 38.14 -10.37
CA LYS A 120 3.42 39.13 -9.48
C LYS A 120 2.83 38.95 -8.10
N ALA A 121 3.64 39.09 -7.05
CA ALA A 121 3.08 39.18 -5.72
C ALA A 121 3.80 40.18 -4.84
N GLN A 122 3.04 40.71 -3.89
CA GLN A 122 3.48 41.62 -2.86
C GLN A 122 2.95 41.15 -1.50
N ALA A 123 3.80 41.18 -0.49
CA ALA A 123 3.47 40.88 0.88
C ALA A 123 3.69 42.15 1.71
N THR A 124 2.64 42.60 2.40
CA THR A 124 2.67 43.81 3.24
C THR A 124 2.35 43.49 4.69
N VAL A 125 2.88 44.29 5.60
CA VAL A 125 2.57 44.25 7.04
C VAL A 125 2.19 45.66 7.46
N ASN A 126 0.99 45.85 8.02
CA ASN A 126 0.44 47.16 8.38
C ASN A 126 0.50 48.19 7.22
N GLY A 127 0.34 47.73 5.98
CA GLY A 127 0.40 48.57 4.77
C GLY A 127 1.82 48.83 4.25
N GLU A 128 2.87 48.45 4.98
CA GLU A 128 4.25 48.57 4.52
C GLU A 128 4.68 47.35 3.72
N LEU A 129 5.36 47.57 2.59
CA LEU A 129 5.86 46.49 1.74
C LEU A 129 7.00 45.72 2.43
N ALA A 130 6.79 44.43 2.68
CA ALA A 130 7.76 43.53 3.29
C ALA A 130 8.53 42.71 2.24
N VAL A 131 7.81 42.10 1.30
CA VAL A 131 8.40 41.29 0.22
C VAL A 131 7.66 41.54 -1.09
N GLU A 132 8.37 41.56 -2.20
CA GLU A 132 7.77 41.54 -3.54
C GLU A 132 8.57 40.63 -4.45
N GLY A 133 7.96 40.16 -5.54
CA GLY A 133 8.65 39.40 -6.58
C GLY A 133 7.75 38.92 -7.70
N GLU A 134 8.37 38.28 -8.68
CA GLU A 134 7.70 37.58 -9.78
C GLU A 134 7.94 36.08 -9.67
N PHE A 135 6.89 35.29 -9.92
CA PHE A 135 6.88 33.85 -9.74
C PHE A 135 6.42 33.19 -11.01
N MET A 136 7.09 32.10 -11.39
CA MET A 136 6.71 31.25 -12.50
C MET A 136 6.19 29.93 -11.96
N PHE A 137 5.09 29.46 -12.52
CA PHE A 137 4.51 28.18 -12.15
C PHE A 137 4.29 27.29 -13.36
N SER A 138 4.34 25.98 -13.14
CA SER A 138 4.00 24.95 -14.12
C SER A 138 2.79 24.16 -13.65
N LEU A 139 1.81 23.99 -14.54
CA LEU A 139 0.69 23.07 -14.35
C LEU A 139 1.11 21.70 -14.85
N VAL A 140 1.20 20.77 -13.92
CA VAL A 140 1.44 19.36 -14.24
C VAL A 140 0.11 18.65 -14.07
N ASP A 141 -0.20 17.72 -14.99
CA ASP A 141 -1.23 16.73 -14.71
C ASP A 141 -1.00 16.21 -13.30
N GLN A 142 -2.06 16.13 -12.50
CA GLN A 142 -2.09 15.22 -11.37
C GLN A 142 -2.14 13.79 -11.94
N GLY A 143 -1.20 13.47 -12.83
CA GLY A 143 -1.07 12.17 -13.44
C GLY A 143 -0.84 11.22 -12.29
N ALA A 144 -1.83 10.38 -12.01
CA ALA A 144 -1.73 9.39 -10.96
C ALA A 144 -1.25 9.99 -9.63
N ALA A 145 -2.11 10.78 -8.97
CA ALA A 145 -1.93 11.09 -7.56
C ALA A 145 -1.47 9.83 -6.83
N GLY A 146 -0.38 9.97 -6.08
CA GLY A 146 0.25 8.88 -5.35
C GLY A 146 -0.71 8.19 -4.38
N ALA A 147 -0.17 7.24 -3.62
CA ALA A 147 -0.95 6.52 -2.63
C ALA A 147 -1.88 7.44 -1.81
N GLN A 148 -3.16 7.07 -1.69
CA GLN A 148 -4.13 7.68 -0.81
C GLN A 148 -3.82 7.22 0.62
N ILE A 149 -3.07 8.01 1.37
CA ILE A 149 -2.60 7.63 2.70
C ILE A 149 -3.41 8.37 3.76
N HIS A 150 -4.06 7.62 4.66
CA HIS A 150 -4.75 8.21 5.79
C HIS A 150 -3.75 8.97 6.70
N PRO A 151 -4.08 10.16 7.24
CA PRO A 151 -3.14 10.97 8.02
C PRO A 151 -2.56 10.31 9.27
N THR A 152 -3.23 9.29 9.81
CA THR A 152 -2.76 8.53 10.99
C THR A 152 -1.91 7.32 10.63
N ALA A 153 -1.67 7.05 9.35
CA ALA A 153 -0.78 5.97 8.92
C ALA A 153 0.68 6.41 9.04
N THR A 154 1.53 5.48 9.48
CA THR A 154 2.97 5.70 9.60
C THR A 154 3.68 4.94 8.49
N ILE A 155 4.27 5.67 7.54
CA ILE A 155 4.99 5.10 6.40
C ILE A 155 6.47 5.42 6.54
N HIS A 156 7.32 4.39 6.57
CA HIS A 156 8.76 4.58 6.61
C HIS A 156 9.25 5.26 5.31
N PRO A 157 10.20 6.22 5.37
CA PRO A 157 10.68 6.95 4.18
C PRO A 157 11.25 6.09 3.04
N THR A 158 11.70 4.87 3.34
CA THR A 158 12.25 3.94 2.34
C THR A 158 11.21 3.02 1.72
N ALA A 159 9.95 3.09 2.15
CA ALA A 159 8.87 2.33 1.55
C ALA A 159 8.51 2.90 0.17
N ARG A 160 8.15 2.02 -0.77
CA ARG A 160 7.75 2.37 -2.13
C ARG A 160 6.30 1.97 -2.34
N LEU A 161 5.43 2.95 -2.59
CA LEU A 161 4.01 2.73 -2.84
C LEU A 161 3.69 3.05 -4.31
N GLY A 162 2.99 2.14 -4.97
CA GLY A 162 2.51 2.29 -6.33
C GLY A 162 1.39 3.31 -6.47
N LYS A 163 0.98 3.55 -7.72
CA LYS A 163 -0.16 4.42 -8.06
C LYS A 163 -1.45 3.88 -7.45
N ASN A 164 -2.36 4.76 -7.05
CA ASN A 164 -3.69 4.37 -6.55
C ASN A 164 -3.68 3.42 -5.34
N VAL A 165 -2.56 3.24 -4.64
CA VAL A 165 -2.52 2.50 -3.38
C VAL A 165 -3.38 3.20 -2.34
N LYS A 166 -4.17 2.48 -1.56
CA LYS A 166 -5.00 3.04 -0.49
C LYS A 166 -4.53 2.53 0.86
N ILE A 167 -4.12 3.43 1.74
CA ILE A 167 -3.66 3.10 3.09
C ILE A 167 -4.64 3.64 4.12
N GLY A 168 -5.25 2.74 4.89
CA GLY A 168 -6.22 3.04 5.93
C GLY A 168 -5.61 3.62 7.21
N PRO A 169 -6.46 4.00 8.18
CA PRO A 169 -6.01 4.62 9.43
C PRO A 169 -5.15 3.66 10.26
N TYR A 170 -4.14 4.21 10.94
CA TYR A 170 -3.26 3.49 11.86
C TYR A 170 -2.50 2.31 11.23
N VAL A 171 -2.38 2.29 9.91
CA VAL A 171 -1.50 1.35 9.22
C VAL A 171 -0.04 1.73 9.49
N VAL A 172 0.81 0.73 9.67
CA VAL A 172 2.26 0.91 9.79
C VAL A 172 2.95 0.19 8.64
N ILE A 173 3.68 0.93 7.80
CA ILE A 173 4.53 0.39 6.74
C ILE A 173 6.00 0.62 7.09
N GLY A 174 6.74 -0.46 7.26
CA GLY A 174 8.15 -0.48 7.64
C GLY A 174 9.13 -0.17 6.50
N PRO A 175 10.44 -0.18 6.79
CA PRO A 175 11.48 0.11 5.80
C PRO A 175 11.58 -0.97 4.72
N GLU A 176 12.02 -0.60 3.52
CA GLU A 176 12.25 -1.55 2.41
C GLU A 176 10.99 -2.37 2.04
N VAL A 177 9.80 -1.80 2.23
CA VAL A 177 8.54 -2.37 1.77
C VAL A 177 8.18 -1.84 0.38
N GLU A 178 7.70 -2.71 -0.49
CA GLU A 178 7.11 -2.37 -1.78
C GLU A 178 5.63 -2.76 -1.81
N VAL A 179 4.75 -1.83 -2.15
CA VAL A 179 3.32 -2.09 -2.36
C VAL A 179 2.94 -1.69 -3.78
N GLY A 180 2.46 -2.66 -4.56
CA GLY A 180 2.08 -2.47 -5.95
C GLY A 180 0.81 -1.64 -6.13
N GLU A 181 0.67 -1.11 -7.34
CA GLU A 181 -0.45 -0.28 -7.78
C GLU A 181 -1.84 -0.88 -7.45
N GLY A 182 -2.80 -0.03 -7.09
CA GLY A 182 -4.19 -0.42 -6.83
C GLY A 182 -4.42 -1.21 -5.54
N THR A 183 -3.37 -1.65 -4.85
CA THR A 183 -3.49 -2.37 -3.57
C THR A 183 -4.08 -1.49 -2.47
N SER A 184 -5.01 -2.05 -1.70
CA SER A 184 -5.59 -1.42 -0.52
C SER A 184 -5.17 -2.13 0.77
N VAL A 185 -4.91 -1.33 1.80
CA VAL A 185 -4.44 -1.78 3.12
C VAL A 185 -5.36 -1.20 4.18
N GLY A 186 -6.10 -2.09 4.86
CA GLY A 186 -7.10 -1.78 5.86
C GLY A 186 -6.49 -1.33 7.18
N ALA A 187 -7.34 -0.73 8.03
CA ALA A 187 -6.91 -0.11 9.28
C ALA A 187 -6.10 -1.04 10.19
N HIS A 188 -5.19 -0.49 10.99
CA HIS A 188 -4.39 -1.23 11.98
C HIS A 188 -3.52 -2.37 11.43
N THR A 189 -3.35 -2.46 10.12
CA THR A 189 -2.45 -3.45 9.50
C THR A 189 -0.99 -3.02 9.65
N VAL A 190 -0.11 -3.98 9.91
CA VAL A 190 1.34 -3.78 10.02
C VAL A 190 2.03 -4.55 8.92
N ILE A 191 2.79 -3.83 8.08
CA ILE A 191 3.62 -4.40 7.02
C ILE A 191 5.08 -4.09 7.34
N SER A 192 5.81 -5.09 7.80
CA SER A 192 7.20 -4.97 8.22
C SER A 192 8.17 -5.15 7.04
N ARG A 193 9.44 -4.88 7.32
CA ARG A 193 10.52 -4.80 6.35
C ARG A 193 10.67 -6.01 5.43
N TRP A 194 11.32 -5.79 4.29
CA TRP A 194 11.66 -6.82 3.29
C TRP A 194 10.45 -7.54 2.70
N THR A 195 9.34 -6.81 2.60
CA THR A 195 8.08 -7.31 2.06
C THR A 195 7.81 -6.66 0.71
N LYS A 196 7.53 -7.48 -0.29
CA LYS A 196 7.04 -7.04 -1.60
C LYS A 196 5.62 -7.55 -1.82
N ILE A 197 4.71 -6.63 -2.09
CA ILE A 197 3.30 -6.89 -2.40
C ILE A 197 3.01 -6.40 -3.82
N GLY A 198 2.36 -7.24 -4.62
CA GLY A 198 1.95 -6.94 -5.98
C GLY A 198 0.77 -5.97 -6.06
N LYS A 199 0.08 -6.01 -7.18
CA LYS A 199 -0.99 -5.09 -7.55
C LYS A 199 -2.37 -5.57 -7.12
N ASP A 200 -3.28 -4.63 -6.95
CA ASP A 200 -4.72 -4.87 -6.75
C ASP A 200 -5.03 -5.86 -5.63
N ASN A 201 -4.18 -5.92 -4.60
CA ASN A 201 -4.47 -6.72 -3.42
C ASN A 201 -5.47 -5.99 -2.51
N ASP A 202 -6.33 -6.74 -1.84
CA ASP A 202 -7.25 -6.25 -0.80
C ASP A 202 -6.83 -6.82 0.55
N ILE A 203 -6.07 -6.03 1.30
CA ILE A 203 -5.57 -6.41 2.62
C ILE A 203 -6.49 -5.76 3.65
N HIS A 204 -7.26 -6.56 4.39
CA HIS A 204 -8.20 -6.08 5.39
C HIS A 204 -7.48 -5.58 6.67
N HIS A 205 -8.27 -5.22 7.67
CA HIS A 205 -7.77 -4.65 8.92
C HIS A 205 -7.04 -5.65 9.81
N ALA A 206 -6.15 -5.13 10.66
CA ALA A 206 -5.40 -5.90 11.67
C ALA A 206 -4.58 -7.07 11.12
N VAL A 207 -4.21 -7.03 9.84
CA VAL A 207 -3.33 -8.04 9.22
C VAL A 207 -1.88 -7.76 9.64
N THR A 208 -1.09 -8.81 9.86
CA THR A 208 0.36 -8.69 10.14
C THR A 208 1.16 -9.37 9.03
N ILE A 209 1.97 -8.59 8.31
CA ILE A 209 2.86 -9.09 7.26
C ILE A 209 4.29 -8.70 7.61
N GLY A 210 5.23 -9.64 7.48
CA GLY A 210 6.66 -9.38 7.68
C GLY A 210 7.14 -9.48 9.12
N ALA A 211 6.33 -10.04 10.02
CA ALA A 211 6.81 -10.38 11.36
C ALA A 211 7.95 -11.40 11.30
N PRO A 212 8.90 -11.39 12.26
CA PRO A 212 9.95 -12.39 12.35
C PRO A 212 9.39 -13.83 12.32
N PRO A 213 10.11 -14.80 11.71
CA PRO A 213 9.77 -16.21 11.81
C PRO A 213 9.58 -16.65 13.27
N GLN A 214 8.60 -17.51 13.54
CA GLN A 214 8.49 -18.23 14.82
C GLN A 214 9.35 -19.49 14.81
N ASP A 215 10.58 -19.33 14.33
CA ASP A 215 11.58 -20.38 14.20
C ASP A 215 12.73 -20.06 15.15
N THR A 216 13.04 -20.97 16.08
CA THR A 216 14.15 -20.81 17.04
C THR A 216 15.52 -20.63 16.38
N GLY A 217 15.64 -21.06 15.12
CA GLY A 217 16.84 -20.88 14.29
C GLY A 217 17.04 -19.46 13.77
N TYR A 218 15.99 -18.62 13.72
CA TYR A 218 16.09 -17.25 13.21
C TYR A 218 16.98 -16.38 14.09
N LYS A 219 17.94 -15.67 13.48
CA LYS A 219 18.92 -14.80 14.15
C LYS A 219 18.84 -13.34 13.70
N GLY A 220 17.82 -12.96 12.95
CA GLY A 220 17.69 -11.61 12.40
C GLY A 220 18.28 -11.47 11.00
N GLU A 221 18.60 -12.58 10.34
CA GLU A 221 19.11 -12.61 8.98
C GLU A 221 18.12 -12.02 7.97
N LYS A 222 18.65 -11.48 6.86
CA LYS A 222 17.83 -10.81 5.85
C LYS A 222 17.14 -11.85 4.99
N SER A 223 15.82 -11.89 5.09
CA SER A 223 14.94 -12.74 4.28
C SER A 223 13.79 -11.91 3.73
N GLN A 224 12.87 -12.52 2.97
CA GLN A 224 11.85 -11.79 2.23
C GLN A 224 10.46 -12.40 2.30
N ILE A 225 9.45 -11.56 2.08
CA ILE A 225 8.10 -11.98 1.66
C ILE A 225 7.85 -11.45 0.24
N ILE A 226 7.29 -12.30 -0.61
CA ILE A 226 6.79 -11.92 -1.93
C ILE A 226 5.33 -12.35 -2.02
N ILE A 227 4.43 -11.38 -2.13
CA ILE A 227 3.00 -11.56 -2.39
C ILE A 227 2.72 -11.04 -3.80
N GLY A 228 2.03 -11.86 -4.60
CA GLY A 228 1.62 -11.50 -5.95
C GLY A 228 0.46 -10.50 -5.98
N ASP A 229 -0.40 -10.67 -6.97
CA ASP A 229 -1.47 -9.73 -7.31
C ASP A 229 -2.86 -10.28 -6.94
N ARG A 230 -3.82 -9.38 -6.73
CA ARG A 230 -5.26 -9.71 -6.60
C ARG A 230 -5.59 -10.70 -5.47
N ASN A 231 -4.76 -10.75 -4.44
CA ASN A 231 -5.07 -11.54 -3.25
C ASN A 231 -6.03 -10.77 -2.35
N ILE A 232 -6.96 -11.48 -1.72
CA ILE A 232 -7.80 -10.97 -0.64
C ILE A 232 -7.26 -11.57 0.66
N ILE A 233 -6.73 -10.72 1.54
CA ILE A 233 -6.13 -11.12 2.81
C ILE A 233 -7.01 -10.55 3.93
N ARG A 234 -7.75 -11.43 4.59
CA ARG A 234 -8.77 -11.09 5.58
C ARG A 234 -8.16 -10.83 6.95
N GLU A 235 -9.03 -10.38 7.84
CA GLU A 235 -8.73 -9.80 9.14
C GLU A 235 -7.81 -10.71 9.98
N CYS A 236 -6.87 -10.11 10.71
CA CYS A 236 -6.01 -10.84 11.65
C CYS A 236 -5.18 -11.99 11.04
N ALA A 237 -5.08 -12.08 9.71
CA ALA A 237 -4.18 -13.01 9.06
C ALA A 237 -2.72 -12.63 9.35
N THR A 238 -1.84 -13.63 9.40
CA THR A 238 -0.41 -13.44 9.70
C THR A 238 0.45 -14.07 8.62
N ILE A 239 1.42 -13.33 8.11
CA ILE A 239 2.36 -13.77 7.07
C ILE A 239 3.78 -13.43 7.51
N HIS A 240 4.60 -14.44 7.74
CA HIS A 240 5.91 -14.28 8.34
C HIS A 240 7.04 -14.32 7.30
N LEU A 241 8.12 -13.61 7.63
CA LEU A 241 9.38 -13.70 6.92
C LEU A 241 9.87 -15.15 6.87
N ALA A 242 10.79 -15.44 5.94
CA ALA A 242 11.45 -16.74 5.90
C ALA A 242 12.61 -16.82 6.90
N THR A 243 12.99 -18.04 7.27
CA THR A 243 14.27 -18.33 7.95
C THR A 243 15.35 -18.60 6.89
N GLY A 244 16.55 -18.07 7.11
CA GLY A 244 17.73 -18.19 6.26
C GLY A 244 17.98 -16.96 5.37
N GLU A 245 19.27 -16.58 5.26
CA GLU A 245 19.72 -15.44 4.45
C GLU A 245 19.30 -15.61 2.98
N GLY A 246 18.68 -14.57 2.42
CA GLY A 246 18.17 -14.55 1.05
C GLY A 246 16.99 -15.50 0.78
N LYS A 247 16.45 -16.18 1.80
CA LYS A 247 15.27 -17.03 1.65
C LYS A 247 13.99 -16.18 1.61
N LYS A 248 12.92 -16.79 1.15
CA LYS A 248 11.63 -16.12 0.93
C LYS A 248 10.44 -16.99 1.29
N THR A 249 9.42 -16.36 1.85
CA THR A 249 8.04 -16.84 1.86
C THR A 249 7.34 -16.26 0.64
N VAL A 250 6.66 -17.08 -0.15
CA VAL A 250 6.06 -16.68 -1.44
C VAL A 250 4.58 -17.01 -1.49
N ILE A 251 3.76 -16.04 -1.90
CA ILE A 251 2.33 -16.19 -2.16
C ILE A 251 2.08 -15.68 -3.57
N GLY A 252 1.41 -16.49 -4.39
CA GLY A 252 1.06 -16.16 -5.77
C GLY A 252 -0.09 -15.15 -5.86
N ASN A 253 -0.96 -15.38 -6.85
CA ASN A 253 -2.01 -14.44 -7.23
C ASN A 253 -3.42 -14.99 -6.96
N ASP A 254 -4.39 -14.09 -6.89
CA ASP A 254 -5.82 -14.42 -6.88
C ASP A 254 -6.22 -15.37 -5.73
N ASN A 255 -5.48 -15.33 -4.61
CA ASN A 255 -5.74 -16.16 -3.43
C ASN A 255 -6.73 -15.49 -2.49
N PHE A 256 -7.49 -16.31 -1.76
CA PHE A 256 -8.36 -15.85 -0.69
C PHE A 256 -7.90 -16.42 0.65
N ILE A 257 -7.27 -15.57 1.45
CA ILE A 257 -6.74 -15.92 2.78
C ILE A 257 -7.71 -15.38 3.81
N MET A 258 -8.47 -16.27 4.46
CA MET A 258 -9.53 -15.89 5.39
C MET A 258 -8.99 -15.50 6.76
N VAL A 259 -9.92 -15.00 7.59
CA VAL A 259 -9.65 -14.46 8.94
C VAL A 259 -8.79 -15.40 9.79
N HIS A 260 -7.79 -14.85 10.49
CA HIS A 260 -6.89 -15.60 11.37
C HIS A 260 -6.04 -16.72 10.71
N ALA A 261 -6.01 -16.84 9.38
CA ALA A 261 -5.10 -17.78 8.75
C ALA A 261 -3.62 -17.41 9.02
N HIS A 262 -2.78 -18.42 9.19
CA HIS A 262 -1.35 -18.25 9.47
C HIS A 262 -0.50 -18.83 8.34
N VAL A 263 0.36 -17.99 7.77
CA VAL A 263 1.41 -18.36 6.79
C VAL A 263 2.78 -18.14 7.44
N PRO A 264 3.46 -19.21 7.89
CA PRO A 264 4.75 -19.13 8.53
C PRO A 264 5.89 -19.01 7.53
N HIS A 265 7.11 -19.08 8.05
CA HIS A 265 8.35 -18.98 7.30
C HIS A 265 8.49 -20.02 6.17
N ASN A 266 9.13 -19.59 5.09
CA ASN A 266 9.56 -20.41 3.95
C ASN A 266 8.43 -21.12 3.18
N CYS A 267 7.17 -20.75 3.40
CA CYS A 267 6.06 -21.31 2.64
C CYS A 267 6.08 -20.86 1.17
N LYS A 268 5.52 -21.69 0.30
CA LYS A 268 5.27 -21.37 -1.11
C LYS A 268 3.80 -21.65 -1.42
N ILE A 269 3.03 -20.61 -1.70
CA ILE A 269 1.61 -20.70 -2.01
C ILE A 269 1.42 -20.29 -3.47
N GLY A 270 0.74 -21.13 -4.24
CA GLY A 270 0.42 -20.89 -5.65
C GLY A 270 -0.67 -19.83 -5.85
N ASN A 271 -1.50 -20.07 -6.86
CA ASN A 271 -2.54 -19.14 -7.30
C ASN A 271 -3.94 -19.72 -7.10
N HIS A 272 -4.95 -18.86 -6.93
CA HIS A 272 -6.34 -19.26 -6.72
C HIS A 272 -6.56 -20.21 -5.54
N VAL A 273 -5.70 -20.15 -4.54
CA VAL A 273 -5.79 -20.91 -3.30
C VAL A 273 -6.82 -20.26 -2.37
N VAL A 274 -7.63 -21.08 -1.71
CA VAL A 274 -8.51 -20.64 -0.62
C VAL A 274 -8.00 -21.22 0.68
N ILE A 275 -7.65 -20.33 1.62
CA ILE A 275 -7.20 -20.70 2.96
C ILE A 275 -8.31 -20.30 3.93
N GLY A 276 -9.00 -21.30 4.49
CA GLY A 276 -10.09 -21.12 5.44
C GLY A 276 -9.68 -20.39 6.72
N GLY A 277 -10.68 -19.86 7.44
CA GLY A 277 -10.43 -19.13 8.68
C GLY A 277 -9.76 -20.03 9.72
N TYR A 278 -8.85 -19.46 10.51
CA TYR A 278 -8.07 -20.18 11.53
C TYR A 278 -7.23 -21.36 11.01
N VAL A 279 -6.94 -21.44 9.70
CA VAL A 279 -6.00 -22.44 9.19
C VAL A 279 -4.59 -22.08 9.64
N GLY A 280 -3.92 -23.06 10.23
CA GLY A 280 -2.50 -22.97 10.60
C GLY A 280 -1.64 -23.76 9.64
N LEU A 281 -0.84 -23.07 8.82
CA LEU A 281 0.26 -23.70 8.11
C LEU A 281 1.50 -23.72 9.02
N ALA A 282 2.36 -24.73 8.89
CA ALA A 282 3.68 -24.78 9.52
C ALA A 282 4.79 -24.55 8.48
N GLY A 283 6.02 -24.30 8.96
CA GLY A 283 7.14 -23.85 8.14
C GLY A 283 7.39 -24.74 6.91
N HIS A 284 7.85 -24.14 5.82
CA HIS A 284 8.21 -24.84 4.57
C HIS A 284 7.07 -25.58 3.85
N THR A 285 5.81 -25.29 4.17
CA THR A 285 4.66 -25.87 3.44
C THR A 285 4.63 -25.37 1.99
N GLU A 286 4.36 -26.27 1.04
CA GLU A 286 4.15 -25.92 -0.38
C GLU A 286 2.69 -26.19 -0.77
N ILE A 287 2.00 -25.18 -1.30
CA ILE A 287 0.59 -25.26 -1.69
C ILE A 287 0.47 -24.99 -3.18
N GLY A 288 0.02 -25.99 -3.94
CA GLY A 288 -0.23 -25.89 -5.36
C GLY A 288 -1.44 -25.02 -5.69
N ASP A 289 -1.58 -24.68 -6.97
CA ASP A 289 -2.69 -23.84 -7.44
C ASP A 289 -4.06 -24.45 -7.12
N GLN A 290 -5.06 -23.61 -6.89
CA GLN A 290 -6.47 -23.98 -6.75
C GLN A 290 -6.77 -24.92 -5.56
N VAL A 291 -5.83 -25.06 -4.62
CA VAL A 291 -6.07 -25.80 -3.38
C VAL A 291 -7.10 -25.08 -2.52
N ILE A 292 -7.98 -25.84 -1.87
CA ILE A 292 -8.93 -25.32 -0.87
C ILE A 292 -8.61 -25.98 0.47
N ILE A 293 -8.34 -25.16 1.48
CA ILE A 293 -8.15 -25.62 2.86
C ILE A 293 -9.33 -25.18 3.71
N GLY A 294 -10.09 -26.14 4.23
CA GLY A 294 -11.19 -25.89 5.14
C GLY A 294 -10.73 -25.25 6.45
N GLY A 295 -11.62 -24.46 7.07
CA GLY A 295 -11.30 -23.72 8.29
C GLY A 295 -10.79 -24.60 9.42
N MET A 296 -9.92 -24.04 10.27
CA MET A 296 -9.29 -24.71 11.41
C MET A 296 -8.44 -25.94 11.07
N ALA A 297 -8.12 -26.19 9.79
CA ALA A 297 -7.17 -27.25 9.45
C ALA A 297 -5.74 -26.85 9.84
N GLY A 298 -4.95 -27.86 10.25
CA GLY A 298 -3.52 -27.71 10.55
C GLY A 298 -2.68 -28.47 9.54
N VAL A 299 -1.67 -27.81 8.96
CA VAL A 299 -0.74 -28.40 7.99
C VAL A 299 0.65 -28.44 8.58
N HIS A 300 1.20 -29.64 8.75
CA HIS A 300 2.50 -29.84 9.37
C HIS A 300 3.65 -29.34 8.49
N GLN A 301 4.79 -29.02 9.12
CA GLN A 301 5.95 -28.47 8.41
C GLN A 301 6.42 -29.40 7.29
N PHE A 302 6.92 -28.80 6.20
CA PHE A 302 7.39 -29.47 4.97
C PHE A 302 6.34 -30.21 4.13
N VAL A 303 5.06 -30.20 4.54
CA VAL A 303 3.99 -30.85 3.78
C VAL A 303 3.73 -30.12 2.45
N ARG A 304 3.45 -30.90 1.40
CA ARG A 304 3.01 -30.41 0.09
C ARG A 304 1.54 -30.70 -0.15
N LEU A 305 0.79 -29.69 -0.58
CA LEU A 305 -0.61 -29.83 -1.02
C LEU A 305 -0.67 -29.70 -2.54
N GLY A 306 -0.97 -30.79 -3.23
CA GLY A 306 -1.03 -30.83 -4.69
C GLY A 306 -2.16 -29.99 -5.27
N ARG A 307 -1.97 -29.51 -6.49
CA ARG A 307 -2.94 -28.70 -7.24
C ARG A 307 -4.37 -29.24 -7.12
N LEU A 308 -5.33 -28.35 -6.88
CA LEU A 308 -6.76 -28.64 -6.80
C LEU A 308 -7.15 -29.69 -5.74
N ALA A 309 -6.25 -29.97 -4.78
CA ALA A 309 -6.62 -30.73 -3.59
C ALA A 309 -7.61 -29.94 -2.72
N MET A 310 -8.46 -30.67 -1.99
CA MET A 310 -9.42 -30.11 -1.05
C MET A 310 -9.21 -30.74 0.33
N ILE A 311 -8.98 -29.90 1.33
CA ILE A 311 -8.73 -30.32 2.71
C ILE A 311 -9.98 -29.99 3.52
N GLY A 312 -10.59 -31.00 4.15
CA GLY A 312 -11.73 -30.83 5.04
C GLY A 312 -11.39 -29.93 6.24
N ALA A 313 -12.40 -29.22 6.76
CA ALA A 313 -12.25 -28.42 7.96
C ALA A 313 -11.75 -29.27 9.15
N GLN A 314 -11.04 -28.65 10.09
CA GLN A 314 -10.48 -29.30 11.30
C GLN A 314 -9.54 -30.50 11.03
N SER A 315 -9.04 -30.64 9.81
CA SER A 315 -8.14 -31.75 9.47
C SER A 315 -6.72 -31.53 9.98
N LYS A 316 -6.04 -32.61 10.39
CA LYS A 316 -4.61 -32.62 10.75
C LYS A 316 -3.79 -33.27 9.64
N VAL A 317 -3.14 -32.45 8.82
CA VAL A 317 -2.37 -32.89 7.65
C VAL A 317 -0.90 -33.06 8.03
N VAL A 318 -0.40 -34.29 8.03
CA VAL A 318 0.99 -34.63 8.42
C VAL A 318 1.81 -35.26 7.30
N GLN A 319 1.22 -35.43 6.12
CA GLN A 319 1.83 -36.02 4.94
C GLN A 319 1.38 -35.27 3.68
N ASP A 320 2.18 -35.38 2.62
CA ASP A 320 1.87 -34.78 1.32
C ASP A 320 0.50 -35.25 0.79
N VAL A 321 -0.24 -34.32 0.21
CA VAL A 321 -1.54 -34.56 -0.42
C VAL A 321 -1.37 -34.53 -1.93
N PRO A 322 -1.62 -35.65 -2.64
CA PRO A 322 -1.54 -35.65 -4.10
C PRO A 322 -2.55 -34.68 -4.72
N PRO A 323 -2.27 -34.19 -5.95
CA PRO A 323 -3.18 -33.28 -6.64
C PRO A 323 -4.54 -33.92 -6.87
N PHE A 324 -5.57 -33.08 -6.94
CA PHE A 324 -6.96 -33.46 -7.21
C PHE A 324 -7.62 -34.32 -6.12
N MET A 325 -6.96 -34.57 -4.99
CA MET A 325 -7.50 -35.38 -3.90
C MET A 325 -8.34 -34.56 -2.92
N LEU A 326 -9.38 -35.18 -2.37
CA LEU A 326 -10.09 -34.72 -1.19
C LEU A 326 -9.56 -35.50 0.01
N ILE A 327 -9.07 -34.77 1.02
CA ILE A 327 -8.64 -35.35 2.30
C ILE A 327 -9.49 -34.82 3.46
N GLU A 328 -9.64 -35.62 4.51
CA GLU A 328 -10.33 -35.22 5.73
C GLU A 328 -9.82 -36.03 6.94
N GLY A 329 -9.93 -35.44 8.13
CA GLY A 329 -9.77 -36.13 9.42
C GLY A 329 -8.56 -35.70 10.23
N ASN A 330 -8.45 -36.25 11.43
CA ASN A 330 -7.34 -36.03 12.35
C ASN A 330 -6.87 -37.38 12.94
N PRO A 331 -5.84 -38.03 12.36
CA PRO A 331 -5.03 -37.58 11.20
C PRO A 331 -5.80 -37.63 9.88
N ALA A 332 -5.44 -36.73 8.95
CA ALA A 332 -6.12 -36.63 7.67
C ALA A 332 -5.77 -37.80 6.74
N LYS A 333 -6.78 -38.32 6.03
CA LYS A 333 -6.62 -39.38 5.02
C LYS A 333 -7.24 -38.95 3.70
N VAL A 334 -6.71 -39.50 2.60
CA VAL A 334 -7.35 -39.39 1.29
C VAL A 334 -8.67 -40.14 1.31
N ILE A 335 -9.74 -39.45 0.95
CA ILE A 335 -11.09 -40.00 0.92
C ILE A 335 -11.46 -40.39 -0.50
N LYS A 336 -11.25 -39.49 -1.47
CA LYS A 336 -11.63 -39.64 -2.88
C LYS A 336 -11.00 -38.54 -3.72
N LEU A 337 -11.26 -38.57 -5.03
CA LEU A 337 -11.03 -37.41 -5.90
C LEU A 337 -11.95 -36.24 -5.55
N ASN A 338 -11.44 -35.02 -5.70
CA ASN A 338 -12.18 -33.77 -5.68
C ASN A 338 -12.99 -33.61 -6.99
N SER A 339 -13.92 -34.52 -7.24
CA SER A 339 -14.73 -34.56 -8.47
C SER A 339 -15.53 -33.27 -8.69
N ILE A 340 -16.02 -32.65 -7.62
CA ILE A 340 -16.76 -31.37 -7.68
C ILE A 340 -15.81 -30.25 -8.12
N GLY A 341 -14.61 -30.17 -7.53
CA GLY A 341 -13.60 -29.19 -7.93
C GLY A 341 -13.15 -29.37 -9.40
N LEU A 342 -12.90 -30.62 -9.82
CA LEU A 342 -12.58 -30.95 -11.20
C LEU A 342 -13.67 -30.50 -12.19
N GLN A 343 -14.93 -30.81 -11.88
CA GLN A 343 -16.07 -30.41 -12.71
C GLN A 343 -16.22 -28.88 -12.80
N ARG A 344 -16.13 -28.17 -11.67
CA ARG A 344 -16.25 -26.70 -11.63
C ARG A 344 -15.11 -25.99 -12.35
N LYS A 345 -13.94 -26.62 -12.46
CA LYS A 345 -12.78 -26.11 -13.21
C LYS A 345 -12.75 -26.56 -14.67
N GLY A 346 -13.81 -27.21 -15.15
CA GLY A 346 -13.95 -27.58 -16.56
C GLY A 346 -13.01 -28.69 -17.01
N VAL A 347 -12.54 -29.55 -16.11
CA VAL A 347 -11.72 -30.71 -16.48
C VAL A 347 -12.60 -31.69 -17.27
N SER A 348 -12.12 -32.17 -18.43
CA SER A 348 -12.90 -33.02 -19.33
C SER A 348 -13.30 -34.35 -18.67
N GLN A 349 -14.37 -34.98 -19.16
CA GLN A 349 -14.84 -36.26 -18.62
C GLN A 349 -13.80 -37.36 -18.82
N GLU A 350 -13.06 -37.33 -19.93
CA GLU A 350 -11.97 -38.26 -20.23
C GLU A 350 -10.83 -38.12 -19.21
N ALA A 351 -10.40 -36.89 -18.93
CA ALA A 351 -9.37 -36.63 -17.93
C ALA A 351 -9.83 -37.02 -16.52
N GLN A 352 -11.08 -36.74 -16.16
CA GLN A 352 -11.66 -37.19 -14.89
C GLN A 352 -11.70 -38.72 -14.79
N ALA A 353 -11.98 -39.42 -15.89
CA ALA A 353 -11.97 -40.89 -15.92
C ALA A 353 -10.55 -41.45 -15.72
N GLU A 354 -9.52 -40.86 -16.34
CA GLU A 354 -8.12 -41.28 -16.11
C GLU A 354 -7.65 -40.97 -14.69
N LEU A 355 -8.02 -39.82 -14.12
CA LEU A 355 -7.74 -39.51 -12.71
C LEU A 355 -8.39 -40.54 -11.78
N LYS A 356 -9.62 -40.99 -12.09
CA LYS A 356 -10.31 -42.03 -11.32
C LYS A 356 -9.57 -43.36 -11.39
N LYS A 357 -9.02 -43.72 -12.54
CA LYS A 357 -8.19 -44.94 -12.69
C LYS A 357 -6.89 -44.80 -11.90
N ALA A 358 -6.23 -43.65 -11.95
CA ALA A 358 -5.02 -43.38 -11.17
C ALA A 358 -5.28 -43.45 -9.66
N PHE A 359 -6.40 -42.90 -9.18
CA PHE A 359 -6.83 -43.02 -7.78
C PHE A 359 -6.96 -44.48 -7.36
N LYS A 360 -7.65 -45.31 -8.16
CA LYS A 360 -7.81 -46.73 -7.88
C LYS A 360 -6.48 -47.46 -7.80
N LEU A 361 -5.55 -47.17 -8.70
CA LEU A 361 -4.20 -47.76 -8.67
C LEU A 361 -3.45 -47.37 -7.39
N LEU A 362 -3.55 -46.12 -6.93
CA LEU A 362 -2.84 -45.65 -5.74
C LEU A 362 -3.45 -46.11 -4.42
N TYR A 363 -4.77 -46.22 -4.32
CA TYR A 363 -5.47 -46.37 -3.04
C TYR A 363 -6.38 -47.58 -2.91
N GLU A 364 -6.82 -48.18 -4.02
CA GLU A 364 -7.76 -49.31 -4.02
C GLU A 364 -7.17 -50.59 -4.63
N SER A 365 -5.88 -50.57 -4.99
CA SER A 365 -5.18 -51.73 -5.54
C SER A 365 -4.23 -52.34 -4.51
N ASN A 366 -3.81 -53.59 -4.75
CA ASN A 366 -2.79 -54.26 -3.94
C ASN A 366 -1.36 -53.86 -4.35
N LEU A 367 -1.19 -52.80 -5.14
CA LEU A 367 0.12 -52.31 -5.57
C LEU A 367 0.73 -51.42 -4.49
N ASN A 368 2.05 -51.49 -4.31
CA ASN A 368 2.76 -50.43 -3.59
C ASN A 368 2.84 -49.16 -4.46
N VAL A 369 3.21 -48.04 -3.85
CA VAL A 369 3.25 -46.72 -4.52
C VAL A 369 4.11 -46.74 -5.79
N SER A 370 5.29 -47.36 -5.76
CA SER A 370 6.19 -47.43 -6.93
C SER A 370 5.59 -48.22 -8.10
N MET A 371 4.91 -49.32 -7.79
CA MET A 371 4.20 -50.13 -8.80
C MET A 371 2.99 -49.37 -9.35
N ALA A 372 2.19 -48.74 -8.50
CA ALA A 372 1.06 -47.92 -8.91
C ALA A 372 1.48 -46.78 -9.84
N ILE A 373 2.58 -46.07 -9.52
CA ILE A 373 3.14 -45.01 -10.36
C ILE A 373 3.58 -45.56 -11.73
N THR A 374 4.20 -46.74 -11.76
CA THR A 374 4.60 -47.39 -13.02
C THR A 374 3.39 -47.67 -13.91
N GLU A 375 2.29 -48.17 -13.34
CA GLU A 375 1.05 -48.42 -14.09
C GLU A 375 0.35 -47.13 -14.53
N ILE A 376 0.43 -46.06 -13.74
CA ILE A 376 -0.11 -44.75 -14.13
C ILE A 376 0.63 -44.19 -15.33
N LYS A 377 1.97 -44.32 -15.39
CA LYS A 377 2.79 -43.78 -16.49
C LYS A 377 2.59 -44.47 -17.85
N LYS A 378 1.96 -45.65 -17.89
CA LYS A 378 1.64 -46.37 -19.12
C LYS A 378 0.37 -45.84 -19.82
N ARG A 379 -0.34 -44.94 -19.15
CA ARG A 379 -1.57 -44.31 -19.62
C ARG A 379 -1.26 -42.89 -20.03
#